data_AF-A0A3L6RGD6-F1
#
_entry.id   AF-A0A3L6RGD6-F1
#
_cell.length_a   1.000
_cell.length_b   1.000
_cell.length_c   1.000
_cell.angle_alpha   90.00
_cell.angle_beta   90.00
_cell.angle_gamma   90.00
#
_symmetry.space_group_name_H-M   'P 1'
#
loop_
_entity.id
_entity.type
_entity.pdbx_description
1 polymer ?
#
loop_
_entity_poly.entity_id
_entity_poly.type
_entity_poly.pdbx_seq_one_letter_code
_entity_poly.pdbx_strand_id
1 'polypeptide(L)'
;MEDGTLHRFRASNTILATGGYGRAYFSAIQQTHVLEMAMLWSHVLVYLFTFPWFMERYAPTAKDLASRDVVSRSMTMEIREGCGVGPLKDHIYLHLNHLPPEVLKERLPGISETAAIFAGVDVTEEPIPVLPTVHYNMGGIPTNYHGEVVDIKGDNPDSVVSGLLAAGEAACASVHGANRLGSNSLLDIVIFGRASANRVANISKPGEIFFLVTW
;
A
#
# COMPACT_ATOMS: atom_id res chain seq x y z
N MET A 1 -17.23 -18.95 5.04
CA MET A 1 -17.19 -20.01 6.07
C MET A 1 -18.34 -19.71 7.01
N GLU A 2 -19.45 -20.42 6.85
CA GLU A 2 -20.75 -20.06 7.43
C GLU A 2 -21.19 -21.06 8.53
N ASP A 3 -20.64 -22.29 8.53
CA ASP A 3 -21.12 -23.43 9.31
C ASP A 3 -20.10 -24.00 10.31
N GLY A 4 -18.91 -23.40 10.42
CA GLY A 4 -17.84 -23.86 11.33
C GLY A 4 -17.19 -25.19 10.94
N THR A 5 -17.43 -25.71 9.74
CA THR A 5 -16.83 -26.97 9.28
C THR A 5 -15.37 -26.78 8.83
N LEU A 6 -14.58 -27.86 8.91
CA LEU A 6 -13.19 -27.88 8.45
C LEU A 6 -13.10 -28.44 7.04
N HIS A 7 -12.55 -27.66 6.11
CA HIS A 7 -12.31 -28.08 4.74
C HIS A 7 -10.82 -28.24 4.47
N ARG A 8 -10.46 -29.30 3.74
CA ARG A 8 -9.10 -29.52 3.25
C ARG A 8 -9.13 -29.53 1.73
N PHE A 9 -8.57 -28.50 1.12
CA PHE A 9 -8.38 -28.41 -0.32
C PHE A 9 -7.02 -28.99 -0.67
N ARG A 10 -6.99 -29.97 -1.57
CA ARG A 10 -5.75 -30.56 -2.09
C ARG A 10 -5.58 -30.08 -3.52
N ALA A 11 -4.42 -29.52 -3.84
CA ALA A 11 -4.06 -29.06 -5.16
C ALA A 11 -2.56 -29.24 -5.38
N SER A 12 -2.15 -29.47 -6.63
CA SER A 12 -0.73 -29.59 -7.01
C SER A 12 0.01 -28.26 -6.86
N ASN A 13 -0.71 -27.13 -7.01
CA ASN A 13 -0.19 -25.79 -6.83
C ASN A 13 -1.18 -24.95 -6.02
N THR A 14 -0.67 -24.11 -5.12
CA THR A 14 -1.43 -23.18 -4.29
C THR A 14 -0.84 -21.78 -4.43
N ILE A 15 -1.67 -20.78 -4.72
CA ILE A 15 -1.27 -19.37 -4.82
C ILE A 15 -1.83 -18.60 -3.62
N LEU A 16 -0.96 -17.97 -2.84
CA LEU A 16 -1.30 -17.12 -1.70
C LEU A 16 -1.44 -15.66 -2.15
N ALA A 17 -2.64 -15.10 -2.03
CA ALA A 17 -2.94 -13.71 -2.40
C ALA A 17 -3.83 -13.04 -1.35
N THR A 18 -3.44 -13.15 -0.08
CA THR A 18 -4.27 -12.77 1.08
C THR A 18 -4.23 -11.28 1.45
N GLY A 19 -3.45 -10.47 0.73
CA GLY A 19 -3.20 -9.06 1.07
C GLY A 19 -2.18 -8.87 2.20
N GLY A 20 -1.99 -7.62 2.61
CA GLY A 20 -1.06 -7.25 3.68
C GLY A 20 -1.57 -7.55 5.11
N TYR A 21 -0.86 -7.01 6.10
CA TYR A 21 -1.08 -7.21 7.53
C TYR A 21 -1.04 -5.91 8.35
N GLY A 22 -1.43 -4.78 7.75
CA GLY A 22 -1.53 -3.47 8.42
C GLY A 22 -2.36 -3.45 9.71
N ARG A 23 -3.36 -4.33 9.87
CA ARG A 23 -4.17 -4.48 11.10
C ARG A 23 -3.37 -4.97 12.32
N ALA A 24 -2.11 -5.31 12.16
CA ALA A 24 -1.18 -5.48 13.28
C ALA A 24 -0.92 -4.17 14.05
N TYR A 25 -1.24 -3.02 13.45
CA TYR A 25 -1.08 -1.70 14.06
C TYR A 25 -2.41 -1.14 14.55
N PHE A 26 -2.34 -0.33 15.60
CA PHE A 26 -3.51 0.34 16.18
C PHE A 26 -4.19 1.31 15.20
N SER A 27 -3.40 2.02 14.39
CA SER A 27 -3.89 2.91 13.32
C SER A 27 -3.33 2.46 11.98
N ALA A 28 -4.21 2.01 11.09
CA ALA A 28 -3.85 1.54 9.75
C ALA A 28 -5.00 1.75 8.75
N ILE A 29 -4.65 2.03 7.49
CA ILE A 29 -5.58 2.13 6.37
C ILE A 29 -5.33 0.92 5.47
N GLN A 30 -6.21 -0.09 5.56
CA GLN A 30 -6.01 -1.38 4.89
C GLN A 30 -7.23 -1.88 4.09
N GLN A 31 -8.18 -0.98 3.79
CA GLN A 31 -9.37 -1.29 2.98
C GLN A 31 -9.65 -0.16 1.98
N THR A 32 -10.39 -0.49 0.92
CA THR A 32 -10.63 0.20 -0.36
C THR A 32 -11.15 1.65 -0.32
N HIS A 33 -11.33 2.27 0.85
CA HIS A 33 -11.95 3.60 0.92
C HIS A 33 -11.37 4.45 2.04
N VAL A 34 -10.21 5.10 1.82
CA VAL A 34 -9.92 6.38 2.48
C VAL A 34 -8.79 7.12 1.76
N LEU A 35 -8.98 8.43 1.55
CA LEU A 35 -7.97 9.44 1.21
C LEU A 35 -6.75 8.91 0.46
N GLU A 36 -6.97 8.39 -0.75
CA GLU A 36 -5.86 8.02 -1.61
C GLU A 36 -5.00 9.27 -1.87
N MET A 37 -3.68 9.12 -1.77
CA MET A 37 -2.74 10.07 -2.36
C MET A 37 -2.79 10.05 -3.91
N ALA A 38 -3.94 9.70 -4.50
CA ALA A 38 -4.32 10.01 -5.87
C ALA A 38 -4.14 11.50 -6.18
N MET A 39 -4.13 12.34 -5.14
CA MET A 39 -3.65 13.71 -5.19
C MET A 39 -2.32 13.80 -5.94
N LEU A 40 -1.22 13.23 -5.43
CA LEU A 40 0.17 13.52 -5.87
C LEU A 40 0.46 13.30 -7.37
N TRP A 41 -0.41 12.60 -8.09
CA TRP A 41 -0.19 12.19 -9.49
C TRP A 41 -0.96 13.02 -10.53
N SER A 42 -1.87 13.89 -10.11
CA SER A 42 -2.72 14.65 -11.05
C SER A 42 -2.04 15.88 -11.66
N HIS A 43 -0.74 16.13 -11.41
CA HIS A 43 -0.03 17.39 -11.73
C HIS A 43 -0.65 18.65 -11.09
N VAL A 44 -1.57 18.49 -10.13
CA VAL A 44 -2.30 19.60 -9.51
C VAL A 44 -1.55 20.20 -8.31
N LEU A 45 -0.40 19.64 -7.89
CA LEU A 45 0.04 19.80 -6.50
C LEU A 45 1.44 20.35 -6.36
N VAL A 46 1.46 21.59 -5.91
CA VAL A 46 2.53 22.16 -5.11
C VAL A 46 1.79 22.74 -3.90
N TYR A 47 2.25 22.48 -2.67
CA TYR A 47 1.72 23.05 -1.42
C TYR A 47 0.55 22.29 -0.76
N LEU A 48 0.73 20.99 -0.51
CA LEU A 48 -0.28 20.17 0.17
C LEU A 48 -0.26 20.27 1.70
N PHE A 49 0.91 20.33 2.34
CA PHE A 49 1.00 20.24 3.80
C PHE A 49 1.37 21.59 4.46
N THR A 50 0.70 21.93 5.56
CA THR A 50 0.59 23.28 6.14
C THR A 50 1.84 24.15 6.29
N PHE A 51 1.51 25.44 6.42
CA PHE A 51 2.30 26.59 6.84
C PHE A 51 2.87 26.48 8.28
N PRO A 52 4.15 26.85 8.51
CA PRO A 52 5.12 27.16 7.46
C PRO A 52 5.38 25.90 6.63
N TRP A 53 5.41 26.08 5.29
CA TRP A 53 5.63 25.01 4.31
C TRP A 53 6.90 24.22 4.64
N PHE A 54 6.76 23.18 5.46
CA PHE A 54 7.92 22.57 6.10
C PHE A 54 8.67 21.69 5.11
N MET A 55 7.97 21.13 4.12
CA MET A 55 8.59 20.28 3.11
C MET A 55 9.63 21.00 2.23
N GLU A 56 9.59 22.33 2.13
CA GLU A 56 10.66 23.09 1.49
C GLU A 56 11.98 23.02 2.26
N ARG A 57 11.93 22.84 3.59
CA ARG A 57 13.12 22.63 4.44
C ARG A 57 13.66 21.20 4.31
N TYR A 58 12.78 20.20 4.26
CA TYR A 58 13.18 18.79 4.24
C TYR A 58 13.51 18.24 2.86
N ALA A 59 12.84 18.73 1.81
CA ALA A 59 13.03 18.31 0.43
C ALA A 59 12.95 19.52 -0.52
N PRO A 60 13.99 20.37 -0.60
CA PRO A 60 13.92 21.65 -1.33
C PRO A 60 13.49 21.52 -2.80
N THR A 61 13.88 20.43 -3.46
CA THR A 61 13.55 20.16 -4.86
C THR A 61 12.17 19.53 -5.04
N ALA A 62 11.88 18.45 -4.29
CA ALA A 62 10.67 17.65 -4.49
C ALA A 62 9.46 18.17 -3.69
N LYS A 63 9.71 18.92 -2.61
CA LYS A 63 8.71 19.44 -1.68
C LYS A 63 7.72 18.33 -1.27
N ASP A 64 6.42 18.57 -1.40
CA ASP A 64 5.37 17.61 -1.07
C ASP A 64 5.36 16.36 -1.98
N LEU A 65 6.06 16.38 -3.11
CA LEU A 65 6.21 15.25 -4.04
C LEU A 65 7.40 14.34 -3.70
N ALA A 66 8.07 14.57 -2.56
CA ALA A 66 9.10 13.66 -2.06
C ALA A 66 8.55 12.24 -1.80
N SER A 67 9.44 11.26 -1.65
CA SER A 67 9.03 9.89 -1.36
C SER A 67 8.24 9.80 -0.06
N ARG A 68 7.31 8.83 0.02
CA ARG A 68 6.35 8.70 1.14
C ARG A 68 7.03 8.61 2.50
N ASP A 69 8.19 7.96 2.56
CA ASP A 69 8.96 7.80 3.79
C ASP A 69 9.62 9.13 4.23
N VAL A 70 10.06 9.96 3.29
CA VAL A 70 10.60 11.29 3.58
C VAL A 70 9.47 12.18 4.11
N VAL A 71 8.35 12.28 3.38
CA VAL A 71 7.20 13.10 3.80
C VAL A 71 6.68 12.66 5.18
N SER A 72 6.50 11.35 5.39
CA SER A 72 5.99 10.81 6.67
C SER A 72 6.93 11.09 7.84
N ARG A 73 8.25 10.97 7.63
CA ARG A 73 9.24 11.33 8.66
C ARG A 73 9.22 12.82 8.96
N SER A 74 9.20 13.67 7.94
CA SER A 74 9.12 15.13 8.12
C SER A 74 7.89 15.54 8.90
N MET A 75 6.71 14.99 8.56
CA MET A 75 5.47 15.23 9.31
C MET A 75 5.60 14.81 10.78
N THR A 76 6.18 13.63 11.02
CA THR A 76 6.38 13.12 12.39
C THR A 76 7.33 14.01 13.20
N MET A 77 8.37 14.55 12.55
CA MET A 77 9.31 15.47 13.18
C MET A 77 8.64 16.78 13.57
N GLU A 78 7.88 17.41 12.67
CA GLU A 78 7.16 18.65 12.98
C GLU A 78 6.21 18.48 14.17
N ILE A 79 5.46 17.37 14.21
CA ILE A 79 4.56 17.06 15.35
C ILE A 79 5.37 16.93 16.65
N ARG A 80 6.50 16.20 16.62
CA ARG A 80 7.36 16.00 17.81
C ARG A 80 8.05 17.28 18.29
N GLU A 81 8.34 18.20 17.38
CA GLU A 81 8.93 19.51 17.70
C GLU A 81 7.89 20.52 18.21
N GLY A 82 6.62 20.10 18.35
CA GLY A 82 5.53 20.95 18.86
C GLY A 82 4.84 21.79 17.78
N CYS A 83 5.21 21.60 16.51
CA CYS A 83 4.62 22.28 15.35
C CYS A 83 3.31 21.64 14.87
N GLY A 84 2.80 20.62 15.58
CA GLY A 84 1.49 20.03 15.28
C GLY A 84 0.32 21.01 15.40
N VAL A 85 -0.84 20.62 14.90
CA VAL A 85 -2.08 21.42 14.91
C VAL A 85 -3.18 20.74 15.73
N GLY A 86 -4.32 21.44 15.89
CA GLY A 86 -5.41 21.04 16.76
C GLY A 86 -5.13 21.21 18.26
N PRO A 87 -6.10 20.90 19.13
CA PRO A 87 -5.99 21.07 20.58
C PRO A 87 -4.86 20.27 21.22
N LEU A 88 -4.52 19.12 20.62
CA LEU A 88 -3.52 18.18 21.12
C LEU A 88 -2.16 18.30 20.43
N LYS A 89 -2.02 19.15 19.40
CA LYS A 89 -0.77 19.32 18.64
C LYS A 89 -0.24 18.00 18.04
N ASP A 90 -1.13 17.12 17.61
CA ASP A 90 -0.83 15.70 17.30
C ASP A 90 -0.97 15.32 15.81
N HIS A 91 -1.34 16.27 14.95
CA HIS A 91 -1.49 16.07 13.50
C HIS A 91 -1.04 17.31 12.72
N ILE A 92 -1.18 17.26 11.39
CA ILE A 92 -0.85 18.34 10.45
C ILE A 92 -2.07 18.58 9.55
N TYR A 93 -2.13 19.73 8.89
CA TYR A 93 -3.17 20.04 7.93
C TYR A 93 -2.75 19.75 6.48
N LEU A 94 -3.72 19.27 5.70
CA LEU A 94 -3.67 19.09 4.26
C LEU A 94 -4.55 20.17 3.61
N HIS A 95 -3.95 21.11 2.89
CA HIS A 95 -4.64 22.21 2.23
C HIS A 95 -5.04 21.86 0.80
N LEU A 96 -6.33 22.04 0.50
CA LEU A 96 -6.91 21.87 -0.83
C LEU A 96 -7.72 23.08 -1.29
N ASN A 97 -8.04 23.98 -0.37
CA ASN A 97 -8.88 25.16 -0.57
C ASN A 97 -8.30 26.19 -1.56
N HIS A 98 -7.01 26.09 -1.91
CA HIS A 98 -6.40 26.89 -2.96
C HIS A 98 -6.70 26.37 -4.38
N LEU A 99 -7.23 25.15 -4.50
CA LEU A 99 -7.64 24.56 -5.77
C LEU A 99 -9.06 25.00 -6.12
N PRO A 100 -9.36 25.25 -7.41
CA PRO A 100 -10.73 25.58 -7.83
C PRO A 100 -11.71 24.46 -7.44
N PRO A 101 -12.91 24.79 -6.93
CA PRO A 101 -13.93 23.80 -6.56
C PRO A 101 -14.28 22.81 -7.68
N GLU A 102 -14.21 23.25 -8.94
CA GLU A 102 -14.45 22.41 -10.11
C GLU A 102 -13.39 21.31 -10.23
N VAL A 103 -12.12 21.64 -9.95
CA VAL A 103 -11.01 20.68 -9.95
C VAL A 103 -11.18 19.67 -8.82
N LEU A 104 -11.59 20.12 -7.63
CA LEU A 104 -11.86 19.25 -6.48
C LEU A 104 -13.00 18.28 -6.79
N LYS A 105 -14.08 18.76 -7.42
CA LYS A 105 -15.24 17.96 -7.80
C LYS A 105 -14.93 16.94 -8.90
N GLU A 106 -14.15 17.33 -9.90
CA GLU A 106 -13.82 16.47 -11.04
C GLU A 106 -12.76 15.42 -10.66
N ARG A 107 -11.70 15.84 -9.96
CA ARG A 107 -10.51 15.00 -9.74
C ARG A 107 -10.42 14.36 -8.36
N LEU A 108 -11.05 14.96 -7.35
CA LEU A 108 -10.93 14.53 -5.95
C LEU A 108 -12.29 14.31 -5.24
N PRO A 109 -13.37 13.84 -5.92
CA PRO A 109 -14.70 13.79 -5.33
C PRO A 109 -14.79 12.90 -4.08
N GLY A 110 -14.15 11.73 -4.11
CA GLY A 110 -14.17 10.80 -2.98
C GLY A 110 -13.43 11.33 -1.75
N ILE A 111 -12.42 12.18 -1.96
CA ILE A 111 -11.69 12.80 -0.86
C ILE A 111 -12.53 13.90 -0.22
N SER A 112 -13.17 14.75 -1.02
CA SER A 112 -14.10 15.77 -0.53
C SER A 112 -15.23 15.15 0.30
N GLU A 113 -15.82 14.07 -0.18
CA GLU A 113 -16.88 13.33 0.53
C GLU A 113 -16.37 12.71 1.84
N THR A 114 -15.21 12.05 1.81
CA THR A 114 -14.61 11.43 3.01
C THR A 114 -14.27 12.49 4.06
N ALA A 115 -13.70 13.62 3.65
CA ALA A 115 -13.35 14.72 4.56
C ALA A 115 -14.61 15.31 5.23
N ALA A 116 -15.68 15.51 4.46
CA ALA A 116 -16.95 15.99 4.98
C ALA A 116 -17.58 14.98 5.96
N ILE A 117 -17.60 13.69 5.62
CA ILE A 117 -18.22 12.64 6.45
C ILE A 117 -17.46 12.42 7.76
N PHE A 118 -16.14 12.27 7.70
CA PHE A 118 -15.35 11.79 8.84
C PHE A 118 -14.69 12.90 9.65
N ALA A 119 -14.42 14.05 9.04
CA ALA A 119 -13.80 15.19 9.71
C ALA A 119 -14.72 16.41 9.80
N GLY A 120 -15.89 16.40 9.14
CA GLY A 120 -16.78 17.56 9.08
C GLY A 120 -16.18 18.75 8.31
N VAL A 121 -15.19 18.48 7.44
CA VAL A 121 -14.41 19.50 6.74
C VAL A 121 -14.95 19.71 5.34
N ASP A 122 -15.28 20.97 5.02
CA ASP A 122 -15.44 21.40 3.63
C ASP A 122 -14.06 21.73 3.04
N VAL A 123 -13.60 20.89 2.11
CA VAL A 123 -12.26 21.00 1.52
C VAL A 123 -12.06 22.25 0.65
N THR A 124 -13.13 22.95 0.27
CA THR A 124 -13.03 24.24 -0.44
C THR A 124 -12.73 25.41 0.50
N GLU A 125 -12.97 25.24 1.80
CA GLU A 125 -12.85 26.31 2.79
C GLU A 125 -11.75 26.01 3.82
N GLU A 126 -11.74 24.79 4.33
CA GLU A 126 -10.95 24.37 5.49
C GLU A 126 -9.96 23.23 5.15
N PRO A 127 -8.79 23.18 5.82
CA PRO A 127 -7.84 22.09 5.63
C PRO A 127 -8.27 20.80 6.30
N ILE A 128 -7.86 19.66 5.73
CA ILE A 128 -8.13 18.33 6.28
C ILE A 128 -7.07 17.99 7.34
N PRO A 129 -7.45 17.56 8.56
CA PRO A 129 -6.49 17.05 9.54
C PRO A 129 -5.95 15.67 9.11
N VAL A 130 -4.62 15.54 9.05
CA VAL A 130 -3.93 14.33 8.57
C VAL A 130 -2.72 13.97 9.44
N LEU A 131 -2.42 12.68 9.52
CA LEU A 131 -1.24 12.14 10.19
C LEU A 131 -0.69 10.92 9.44
N PRO A 132 0.62 10.65 9.50
CA PRO A 132 1.19 9.44 8.94
C PRO A 132 0.52 8.19 9.54
N THR A 133 0.01 7.31 8.67
CA THR A 133 -0.74 6.12 9.06
C THR A 133 -0.21 4.90 8.31
N VAL A 134 -0.19 3.74 8.97
CA VAL A 134 0.27 2.49 8.33
C VAL A 134 -0.64 2.16 7.14
N HIS A 135 -0.04 1.86 6.00
CA HIS A 135 -0.78 1.77 4.74
C HIS A 135 -0.51 0.52 3.91
N TYR A 136 0.76 0.12 3.77
CA TYR A 136 1.14 -0.98 2.88
C TYR A 136 2.34 -1.75 3.42
N ASN A 137 2.34 -3.06 3.23
CA ASN A 137 3.44 -3.95 3.60
C ASN A 137 4.32 -4.26 2.38
N MET A 138 5.53 -3.70 2.35
CA MET A 138 6.50 -4.01 1.28
C MET A 138 7.07 -5.43 1.40
N GLY A 139 7.22 -5.92 2.63
CA GLY A 139 7.64 -7.29 2.89
C GLY A 139 6.46 -8.26 2.84
N GLY A 140 6.76 -9.55 2.68
CA GLY A 140 5.78 -10.61 2.51
C GLY A 140 6.48 -11.94 2.28
N ILE A 141 5.77 -12.91 1.71
CA ILE A 141 6.31 -14.22 1.36
C ILE A 141 7.34 -14.04 0.23
N PRO A 142 8.61 -14.42 0.42
CA PRO A 142 9.64 -14.23 -0.61
C PRO A 142 9.32 -15.05 -1.85
N THR A 143 9.37 -14.41 -3.02
CA THR A 143 9.13 -15.09 -4.31
C THR A 143 10.17 -14.72 -5.35
N ASN A 144 10.39 -15.61 -6.31
CA ASN A 144 11.05 -15.22 -7.56
C ASN A 144 10.11 -14.37 -8.45
N TYR A 145 10.61 -13.91 -9.61
CA TYR A 145 9.83 -13.07 -10.53
C TYR A 145 8.66 -13.81 -11.23
N HIS A 146 8.57 -15.13 -11.09
CA HIS A 146 7.45 -15.94 -11.57
C HIS A 146 6.33 -16.10 -10.52
N GLY A 147 6.54 -15.62 -9.29
CA GLY A 147 5.62 -15.78 -8.17
C GLY A 147 5.79 -17.08 -7.38
N GLU A 148 6.79 -17.91 -7.71
CA GLU A 148 7.09 -19.11 -6.92
C GLU A 148 7.74 -18.71 -5.60
N VAL A 149 7.28 -19.30 -4.50
CA VAL A 149 7.86 -19.07 -3.18
C VAL A 149 9.28 -19.65 -3.16
N VAL A 150 10.21 -18.90 -2.57
CA VAL A 150 11.60 -19.33 -2.40
C VAL A 150 11.95 -19.46 -0.92
N ASP A 151 12.90 -20.33 -0.62
CA ASP A 151 13.44 -20.59 0.70
C ASP A 151 14.96 -20.78 0.62
N ILE A 152 15.63 -20.62 1.75
CA ILE A 152 17.08 -20.78 1.85
C ILE A 152 17.40 -22.25 2.10
N LYS A 153 18.08 -22.91 1.15
CA LYS A 153 18.57 -24.29 1.31
C LYS A 153 20.09 -24.35 1.12
N GLY A 154 20.80 -24.52 2.23
CA GLY A 154 22.27 -24.48 2.25
C GLY A 154 22.75 -23.12 1.73
N ASP A 155 23.57 -23.14 0.69
CA ASP A 155 24.12 -21.92 0.06
C ASP A 155 23.20 -21.30 -1.01
N ASN A 156 22.05 -21.90 -1.31
CA ASN A 156 21.10 -21.36 -2.29
C ASN A 156 19.99 -20.56 -1.57
N PRO A 157 19.98 -19.21 -1.65
CA PRO A 157 18.96 -18.39 -1.03
C PRO A 157 17.62 -18.40 -1.77
N ASP A 158 17.59 -18.90 -3.01
CA ASP A 158 16.44 -18.83 -3.92
C ASP A 158 15.89 -20.23 -4.27
N SER A 159 15.92 -21.16 -3.32
CA SER A 159 15.41 -22.52 -3.57
C SER A 159 13.89 -22.52 -3.63
N VAL A 160 13.32 -22.88 -4.79
CA VAL A 160 11.86 -22.91 -4.98
C VAL A 160 11.19 -23.94 -4.07
N VAL A 161 10.10 -23.51 -3.42
CA VAL A 161 9.15 -24.36 -2.69
C VAL A 161 8.12 -24.88 -3.69
N SER A 162 8.28 -26.14 -4.10
CA SER A 162 7.42 -26.76 -5.12
C SER A 162 5.94 -26.71 -4.75
N GLY A 163 5.10 -26.26 -5.69
CA GLY A 163 3.65 -26.19 -5.52
C GLY A 163 3.17 -24.98 -4.72
N LEU A 164 4.04 -24.08 -4.27
CA LEU A 164 3.66 -22.89 -3.50
C LEU A 164 4.06 -21.61 -4.24
N LEU A 165 3.09 -20.72 -4.43
CA LEU A 165 3.26 -19.42 -5.06
C LEU A 165 2.63 -18.33 -4.19
N ALA A 166 3.02 -17.08 -4.39
CA ALA A 166 2.39 -15.91 -3.78
C ALA A 166 2.32 -14.73 -4.76
N ALA A 167 1.31 -13.89 -4.63
CA ALA A 167 1.13 -12.68 -5.45
C ALA A 167 0.49 -11.51 -4.68
N GLY A 168 0.70 -10.29 -5.18
CA GLY A 168 0.17 -9.06 -4.59
C GLY A 168 0.87 -8.70 -3.27
N GLU A 169 0.21 -7.94 -2.40
CA GLU A 169 0.79 -7.45 -1.15
C GLU A 169 1.20 -8.54 -0.15
N ALA A 170 0.67 -9.77 -0.28
CA ALA A 170 1.12 -10.90 0.51
C ALA A 170 2.52 -11.41 0.10
N ALA A 171 2.96 -11.08 -1.11
CA ALA A 171 4.21 -11.53 -1.69
C ALA A 171 5.32 -10.48 -1.59
N CYS A 172 6.55 -10.97 -1.64
CA CYS A 172 7.77 -10.20 -1.72
C CYS A 172 8.59 -10.72 -2.90
N ALA A 173 8.13 -10.43 -4.12
CA ALA A 173 9.00 -10.39 -5.30
C ALA A 173 10.03 -9.25 -5.18
N SER A 174 9.80 -8.34 -4.22
CA SER A 174 10.64 -7.21 -3.84
C SER A 174 10.76 -6.09 -4.89
N VAL A 175 9.78 -5.98 -5.80
CA VAL A 175 9.73 -4.84 -6.75
C VAL A 175 9.57 -3.47 -6.06
N HIS A 176 9.14 -3.47 -4.80
CA HIS A 176 9.00 -2.27 -3.97
C HIS A 176 10.20 -2.01 -3.04
N GLY A 177 11.11 -2.98 -2.89
CA GLY A 177 12.24 -2.90 -1.96
C GLY A 177 11.86 -2.35 -0.59
N ALA A 178 12.57 -1.30 -0.14
CA ALA A 178 12.30 -0.64 1.13
C ALA A 178 11.22 0.47 1.06
N ASN A 179 10.81 0.89 -0.14
CA ASN A 179 9.88 2.00 -0.32
C ASN A 179 9.06 1.84 -1.60
N ARG A 180 7.77 1.56 -1.44
CA ARG A 180 6.84 1.48 -2.57
C ARG A 180 6.51 2.87 -3.12
N LEU A 181 6.76 3.07 -4.41
CA LEU A 181 6.24 4.21 -5.17
C LEU A 181 4.71 4.10 -5.33
N GLY A 182 4.03 5.26 -5.28
CA GLY A 182 2.57 5.33 -5.46
C GLY A 182 2.11 4.64 -6.75
N SER A 183 0.88 4.11 -6.74
CA SER A 183 0.22 3.46 -7.89
C SER A 183 0.83 2.13 -8.37
N ASN A 184 1.99 1.71 -7.85
CA ASN A 184 2.61 0.44 -8.28
C ASN A 184 2.01 -0.82 -7.65
N SER A 185 1.17 -0.73 -6.60
CA SER A 185 0.58 -1.93 -5.98
C SER A 185 -0.49 -2.59 -6.85
N LEU A 186 -1.33 -1.80 -7.52
CA LEU A 186 -2.34 -2.35 -8.43
C LEU A 186 -1.68 -3.02 -9.65
N LEU A 187 -0.59 -2.41 -10.12
CA LEU A 187 0.25 -2.97 -11.19
C LEU A 187 0.87 -4.31 -10.78
N ASP A 188 1.46 -4.37 -9.58
CA ASP A 188 2.01 -5.60 -8.99
C ASP A 188 0.96 -6.73 -8.95
N ILE A 189 -0.23 -6.45 -8.40
CA ILE A 189 -1.31 -7.45 -8.28
C ILE A 189 -1.65 -8.06 -9.64
N VAL A 190 -1.86 -7.25 -10.69
CA VAL A 190 -2.26 -7.77 -12.01
C VAL A 190 -1.11 -8.48 -12.73
N ILE A 191 0.13 -8.01 -12.56
CA ILE A 191 1.31 -8.62 -13.19
C ILE A 191 1.64 -9.95 -12.52
N PHE A 192 1.83 -9.98 -11.21
CA PHE A 192 2.29 -11.17 -10.50
C PHE A 192 1.17 -12.21 -10.33
N GLY A 193 -0.09 -11.78 -10.26
CA GLY A 193 -1.23 -12.68 -10.37
C GLY A 193 -1.23 -13.43 -11.71
N ARG A 194 -1.02 -12.71 -12.83
CA ARG A 194 -0.91 -13.32 -14.16
C ARG A 194 0.35 -14.16 -14.33
N ALA A 195 1.49 -13.70 -13.81
CA ALA A 195 2.76 -14.42 -13.86
C ALA A 195 2.65 -15.79 -13.15
N SER A 196 2.03 -15.81 -11.97
CA SER A 196 1.78 -17.03 -11.20
C SER A 196 0.90 -18.02 -11.98
N ALA A 197 -0.18 -17.52 -12.60
CA ALA A 197 -1.06 -18.35 -13.42
C ALA A 197 -0.33 -18.95 -14.64
N ASN A 198 0.44 -18.13 -15.36
CA ASN A 198 1.25 -18.59 -16.50
C ASN A 198 2.31 -19.61 -16.07
N ARG A 199 2.92 -19.40 -14.89
CA ARG A 199 3.91 -20.32 -14.35
C ARG A 199 3.31 -21.69 -14.07
N VAL A 200 2.16 -21.75 -13.39
CA VAL A 200 1.41 -22.99 -13.14
C VAL A 200 1.08 -23.71 -14.45
N ALA A 201 0.62 -22.99 -15.48
CA ALA A 201 0.31 -23.56 -16.79
C ALA A 201 1.54 -24.17 -17.50
N ASN A 202 2.75 -23.67 -17.22
CA ASN A 202 4.00 -24.18 -17.78
C ASN A 202 4.56 -25.40 -17.04
N ILE A 203 4.31 -25.51 -15.73
CA ILE A 203 4.90 -26.57 -14.87
C ILE A 203 3.93 -27.70 -14.52
N SER A 204 2.66 -27.58 -14.88
CA SER A 204 1.64 -28.58 -14.55
C SER A 204 0.57 -28.65 -15.62
N LYS A 205 -0.01 -29.83 -15.82
CA LYS A 205 -1.17 -30.02 -16.70
C LYS A 205 -2.45 -30.22 -15.90
N PRO A 206 -3.60 -29.70 -16.34
CA PRO A 206 -4.88 -30.02 -15.74
C PRO A 206 -5.12 -31.54 -15.71
N GLY A 207 -5.53 -32.06 -14.55
CA GLY A 207 -5.80 -33.49 -14.34
C GLY A 207 -4.57 -34.35 -14.03
N GLU A 208 -3.38 -33.77 -13.94
CA GLU A 208 -2.17 -34.48 -13.54
C GLU A 208 -2.25 -34.90 -12.06
N ILE A 209 -2.08 -36.19 -11.79
CA ILE A 209 -2.19 -36.77 -10.46
C ILE A 209 -0.88 -36.52 -9.70
N PHE A 210 -0.97 -35.80 -8.59
CA PHE A 210 0.16 -35.61 -7.69
C PHE A 210 0.20 -36.75 -6.65
N PHE A 211 1.26 -37.56 -6.68
CA PHE A 211 1.55 -38.49 -5.60
C PHE A 211 2.13 -37.70 -4.43
N LEU A 212 1.35 -37.59 -3.34
CA LEU A 212 1.91 -37.18 -2.06
C LEU A 212 2.98 -38.20 -1.68
N VAL A 213 4.26 -37.80 -1.75
CA VAL A 213 5.30 -38.49 -0.99
C VAL A 213 4.95 -38.20 0.47
N THR A 214 4.32 -39.18 1.11
CA THR A 214 4.09 -39.19 2.55
C THR A 214 5.46 -39.16 3.23
N TRP A 215 5.73 -38.11 4.00
CA TRP A 215 6.80 -38.11 5.00
C TRP A 215 6.44 -39.05 6.16
#